data_AF-A0AAE4MVQ6-F1
#
_entry.id   AF-A0AAE4MVQ6-F1
#
_cell.length_a   1.000
_cell.length_b   1.000
_cell.length_c   1.000
_cell.angle_alpha   90.00
_cell.angle_beta   90.00
_cell.angle_gamma   90.00
#
_symmetry.space_group_name_H-M   'P 1'
#
loop_
_entity.id
_entity.type
_entity.pdbx_description
1 polymer ?
#
loop_
_entity_poly.entity_id
_entity_poly.type
_entity_poly.pdbx_seq_one_letter_code
_entity_poly.pdbx_strand_id
1 'polypeptide(L)'
;MQPLPRLTSERLASLPAGTRLKMGGHIVKLVGRGVFTNDAGITQNMVDYVDSSGVPGSFEEKIFLSTATEHLNAVMCEHCYALRHPNDCVVRNITNYMTSRQAHFCDDKGCAEKYFIKHPGRQKSSRRTRW
;
A
#
# COMPACT_ATOMS: atom_id res chain seq x y z
N MET A 1 -4.54 -2.27 -18.97
CA MET A 1 -3.75 -2.17 -17.72
C MET A 1 -4.25 -3.22 -16.74
N GLN A 2 -3.42 -4.16 -16.29
CA GLN A 2 -3.83 -5.24 -15.36
C GLN A 2 -3.52 -4.86 -13.90
N PRO A 3 -4.42 -5.14 -12.94
CA PRO A 3 -4.11 -4.95 -11.53
C PRO A 3 -3.05 -5.95 -11.08
N LEU A 4 -2.12 -5.49 -10.26
CA LEU A 4 -1.14 -6.37 -9.64
C LEU A 4 -1.81 -7.18 -8.53
N PRO A 5 -1.50 -8.49 -8.42
CA PRO A 5 -2.09 -9.33 -7.40
C PRO A 5 -1.73 -8.83 -6.00
N ARG A 6 -2.68 -8.99 -5.07
CA ARG A 6 -2.45 -8.76 -3.65
C ARG A 6 -1.63 -9.92 -3.08
N LEU A 7 -0.85 -9.62 -2.05
CA LEU A 7 -0.17 -10.64 -1.27
C LEU A 7 -1.22 -11.48 -0.55
N THR A 8 -1.11 -12.80 -0.65
CA THR A 8 -2.01 -13.75 0.03
C THR A 8 -1.28 -14.44 1.17
N SER A 9 -2.03 -15.02 2.12
CA SER A 9 -1.44 -15.79 3.24
C SER A 9 -0.61 -16.97 2.75
N GLU A 10 -1.13 -17.71 1.75
CA GLU A 10 -0.43 -18.83 1.12
C GLU A 10 0.87 -18.38 0.45
N ARG A 11 0.79 -17.28 -0.30
CA ARG A 11 1.97 -16.72 -0.96
C ARG A 11 3.00 -16.27 0.05
N LEU A 12 2.59 -15.56 1.09
CA LEU A 12 3.44 -15.14 2.19
C LEU A 12 4.09 -16.32 2.92
N ALA A 13 3.39 -17.45 3.07
CA ALA A 13 3.95 -18.70 3.63
C ALA A 13 5.09 -19.27 2.79
N SER A 14 4.98 -19.15 1.47
CA SER A 14 5.95 -19.71 0.51
C SER A 14 7.19 -18.84 0.32
N LEU A 15 7.18 -17.59 0.80
CA LEU A 15 8.31 -16.68 0.63
C LEU A 15 9.46 -17.03 1.56
N PRO A 16 10.70 -17.08 1.06
CA PRO A 16 11.86 -17.30 1.92
C PRO A 16 12.11 -16.07 2.81
N ALA A 17 12.69 -16.32 3.98
CA ALA A 17 13.23 -15.26 4.82
C ALA A 17 14.26 -14.41 4.04
N GLY A 18 14.27 -13.10 4.28
CA GLY A 18 15.03 -12.10 3.54
C GLY A 18 14.31 -11.51 2.32
N THR A 19 13.16 -12.07 1.92
CA THR A 19 12.37 -11.51 0.80
C THR A 19 11.99 -10.06 1.06
N ARG A 20 12.24 -9.19 0.08
CA ARG A 20 11.87 -7.78 0.15
C ARG A 20 10.41 -7.58 -0.24
N LEU A 21 9.67 -6.89 0.62
CA LEU A 21 8.28 -6.54 0.42
C LEU A 21 8.12 -5.04 0.60
N LYS A 22 7.27 -4.41 -0.21
CA LYS A 22 6.87 -3.03 0.02
C LYS A 22 5.69 -3.02 0.98
N MET A 23 5.82 -2.31 2.08
CA MET A 23 4.75 -2.09 3.06
C MET A 23 4.51 -0.59 3.18
N GLY A 24 3.38 -0.12 2.63
CA GLY A 24 3.11 1.31 2.51
C GLY A 24 4.21 2.06 1.75
N GLY A 25 4.85 3.03 2.42
CA GLY A 25 5.96 3.83 1.88
C GLY A 25 7.35 3.21 2.07
N HIS A 26 7.46 2.05 2.72
CA HIS A 26 8.73 1.45 3.13
C HIS A 26 8.97 0.10 2.45
N ILE A 27 10.25 -0.30 2.36
CA ILE A 27 10.64 -1.65 1.97
C ILE A 27 11.13 -2.37 3.23
N VAL A 28 10.53 -3.52 3.50
CA VAL A 28 10.86 -4.38 4.63
C VAL A 28 11.40 -5.72 4.12
N LYS A 29 12.19 -6.42 4.93
CA LYS A 29 12.61 -7.80 4.69
C LYS A 29 11.79 -8.72 5.57
N LEU A 30 11.13 -9.70 4.97
CA LEU A 30 10.44 -10.76 5.69
C LEU A 30 11.45 -11.56 6.52
N VAL A 31 11.19 -11.77 7.81
CA VAL A 31 12.02 -12.62 8.67
C VAL A 31 11.33 -13.97 8.85
N GLY A 32 10.06 -13.95 9.21
CA GLY A 32 9.32 -15.16 9.53
C GLY A 32 7.86 -14.89 9.86
N ARG A 33 7.19 -15.96 10.29
CA ARG A 33 5.81 -15.94 10.75
C ARG A 33 5.75 -16.62 12.10
N GLY A 34 4.90 -16.09 12.97
CA GLY A 34 4.70 -16.60 14.31
C GLY A 34 3.23 -16.53 14.70
N VAL A 35 2.96 -17.02 15.91
CA VAL A 35 1.66 -16.94 16.54
C VAL A 35 1.85 -16.25 17.88
N PHE A 36 1.03 -15.25 18.16
CA PHE A 36 1.03 -14.51 19.42
C PHE A 36 -0.33 -14.68 20.09
N THR A 37 -0.33 -15.02 21.37
CA THR A 37 -1.53 -15.08 22.19
C THR A 37 -1.45 -13.98 23.23
N ASN A 38 -2.44 -13.09 23.24
CA ASN A 38 -2.48 -12.01 24.22
C ASN A 38 -3.03 -12.48 25.58
N ASP A 39 -2.97 -11.61 26.59
CA ASP A 39 -3.46 -11.92 27.95
C ASP A 39 -4.96 -12.23 28.02
N ALA A 40 -5.73 -11.85 26.99
CA ALA A 40 -7.15 -12.20 26.85
C ALA A 40 -7.37 -13.58 26.19
N GLY A 41 -6.30 -14.35 25.92
CA GLY A 41 -6.35 -15.65 25.26
C GLY A 41 -6.61 -15.60 23.75
N ILE A 42 -6.62 -14.40 23.14
CA ILE A 42 -6.84 -14.23 21.71
C ILE A 42 -5.54 -14.51 20.99
N THR A 43 -5.59 -15.47 20.08
CA THR A 43 -4.46 -15.90 19.26
C THR A 43 -4.48 -15.21 17.91
N GLN A 44 -3.36 -14.61 17.53
CA GLN A 44 -3.18 -13.85 16.30
C GLN A 44 -1.94 -14.34 15.55
N ASN A 45 -2.04 -14.46 14.23
CA ASN A 45 -0.88 -14.73 13.41
C ASN A 45 -0.09 -13.44 13.22
N MET A 46 1.21 -13.54 13.43
CA MET A 46 2.16 -12.43 13.34
C MET A 46 3.13 -12.66 12.19
N VAL A 47 3.56 -11.56 11.59
CA VAL A 47 4.57 -11.53 10.53
C VAL A 47 5.72 -10.68 11.03
N ASP A 48 6.88 -11.31 11.17
CA ASP A 48 8.10 -10.65 11.61
C ASP A 48 8.87 -10.14 10.41
N TYR A 49 9.37 -8.91 10.52
CA TYR A 49 10.11 -8.25 9.47
C TYR A 49 11.22 -7.38 10.04
N VAL A 50 12.15 -6.99 9.17
CA VAL A 50 13.17 -5.97 9.46
C VAL A 50 12.98 -4.83 8.49
N ASP A 51 12.91 -3.60 8.99
CA ASP A 51 12.78 -2.42 8.16
C ASP A 51 14.08 -2.07 7.41
N SER A 52 14.06 -1.01 6.61
CA SER A 52 15.24 -0.55 5.88
C SER A 52 16.39 -0.07 6.77
N SER A 53 16.09 0.29 8.02
CA SER A 53 17.06 0.77 9.01
C SER A 53 17.66 -0.38 9.84
N GLY A 54 17.20 -1.61 9.63
CA GLY A 54 17.65 -2.78 10.39
C GLY A 54 16.86 -3.00 11.69
N VAL A 55 15.79 -2.24 11.93
CA VAL A 55 14.96 -2.37 13.13
C VAL A 55 13.98 -3.52 12.94
N PRO A 56 13.94 -4.50 13.85
CA PRO A 56 12.95 -5.56 13.82
C PRO A 56 11.57 -5.02 14.19
N GLY A 57 10.54 -5.53 13.53
CA GLY A 57 9.14 -5.24 13.80
C GLY A 57 8.27 -6.46 13.57
N SER A 58 7.05 -6.40 14.08
CA SER A 58 6.05 -7.46 13.90
C SER A 58 4.68 -6.83 13.70
N PHE A 59 3.89 -7.38 12.78
CA PHE A 59 2.51 -6.97 12.54
C PHE A 59 1.59 -8.18 12.49
N GLU A 60 0.32 -7.97 12.85
CA GLU A 60 -0.73 -8.96 12.58
C GLU A 60 -0.77 -9.24 11.07
N GLU A 61 -0.83 -10.53 10.73
CA GLU A 61 -0.78 -11.00 9.34
C GLU A 61 -1.87 -10.34 8.48
N LYS A 62 -3.08 -10.15 9.01
CA LYS A 62 -4.18 -9.50 8.28
C LYS A 62 -3.81 -8.07 7.86
N ILE A 63 -3.23 -7.31 8.77
CA ILE A 63 -2.77 -5.93 8.51
C ILE A 63 -1.63 -5.97 7.50
N PHE A 64 -0.69 -6.90 7.67
CA PHE A 64 0.44 -7.08 6.77
C PHE A 64 -0.03 -7.38 5.34
N LEU A 65 -0.93 -8.33 5.13
CA LEU A 65 -1.46 -8.68 3.79
C LEU A 65 -2.23 -7.52 3.12
N SER A 66 -2.88 -6.67 3.92
CA SER A 66 -3.62 -5.51 3.37
C SER A 66 -2.69 -4.36 2.91
N THR A 67 -1.49 -4.28 3.48
CA THR A 67 -0.56 -3.15 3.29
C THR A 67 0.70 -3.52 2.50
N ALA A 68 1.10 -4.80 2.52
CA ALA A 68 2.32 -5.29 1.91
C ALA A 68 2.10 -5.85 0.49
N THR A 69 3.14 -5.78 -0.35
CA THR A 69 3.16 -6.35 -1.70
C THR A 69 4.56 -6.75 -2.12
N GLU A 70 4.69 -7.82 -2.90
CA GLU A 70 5.94 -8.23 -3.57
C GLU A 70 6.38 -7.21 -4.63
N HIS A 71 5.45 -6.40 -5.15
CA HIS A 71 5.73 -5.44 -6.19
C HIS A 71 6.25 -4.11 -5.62
N LEU A 72 7.58 -4.00 -5.50
CA LEU A 72 8.23 -2.86 -4.82
C LEU A 72 7.90 -1.48 -5.41
N ASN A 73 7.65 -1.43 -6.72
CA ASN A 73 7.30 -0.20 -7.41
C ASN A 73 5.79 0.06 -7.49
N ALA A 74 4.96 -0.88 -7.03
CA ALA A 74 3.52 -0.75 -7.13
C ALA A 74 3.01 0.46 -6.31
N VAL A 75 2.00 1.12 -6.85
CA VAL A 75 1.26 2.19 -6.19
C VAL A 75 -0.19 1.77 -6.04
N MET A 76 -0.83 2.20 -4.96
CA MET A 76 -2.23 1.92 -4.73
C MET A 76 -3.07 3.08 -5.27
N CYS A 77 -4.09 2.75 -6.06
CA CYS A 77 -5.07 3.73 -6.51
C CYS A 77 -5.90 4.24 -5.33
N GLU A 78 -5.97 5.56 -5.17
CA GLU A 78 -6.69 6.19 -4.06
C GLU A 78 -8.22 6.04 -4.15
N HIS A 79 -8.75 5.73 -5.33
CA HIS A 79 -10.19 5.56 -5.53
C HIS A 79 -10.67 4.11 -5.37
N CYS A 80 -9.98 3.17 -6.03
CA CYS A 80 -10.42 1.77 -6.11
C CYS A 80 -9.52 0.81 -5.34
N TYR A 81 -8.45 1.30 -4.70
CA TYR A 81 -7.50 0.53 -3.92
C TYR A 81 -6.81 -0.62 -4.66
N ALA A 82 -6.89 -0.65 -6.00
CA ALA A 82 -6.13 -1.60 -6.81
C ALA A 82 -4.63 -1.25 -6.79
N LEU A 83 -3.78 -2.26 -6.64
CA LEU A 83 -2.34 -2.12 -6.86
C LEU A 83 -2.06 -2.06 -8.36
N ARG A 84 -1.26 -1.07 -8.77
CA ARG A 84 -0.95 -0.80 -10.18
C ARG A 84 0.52 -0.46 -10.33
N HIS A 85 1.02 -0.60 -11.55
CA HIS A 85 2.29 0.01 -11.91
C HIS A 85 2.14 1.55 -11.94
N PRO A 86 3.16 2.33 -11.54
CA PRO A 86 3.09 3.79 -11.59
C PRO A 86 2.74 4.36 -12.96
N ASN A 87 3.23 3.72 -14.05
CA ASN A 87 2.95 4.13 -15.43
C ASN A 87 1.47 3.94 -15.84
N ASP A 88 0.73 3.10 -15.12
CA ASP A 88 -0.71 2.88 -15.33
C ASP A 88 -1.58 3.85 -14.51
N CYS A 89 -0.94 4.81 -13.83
CA CYS A 89 -1.59 5.74 -12.94
C CYS A 89 -1.32 7.20 -13.34
N VAL A 90 -2.36 8.02 -13.23
CA VAL A 90 -2.23 9.48 -13.23
C VAL A 90 -2.03 9.97 -11.80
N VAL A 91 -1.08 10.90 -11.63
CA VAL A 91 -0.85 11.57 -10.34
C VAL A 91 -1.72 12.81 -10.25
N ARG A 92 -2.40 13.00 -9.12
CA ARG A 92 -3.14 14.23 -8.79
C ARG A 92 -2.85 14.63 -7.35
N ASN A 93 -2.85 15.93 -7.10
CA ASN A 93 -2.79 16.46 -5.75
C ASN A 93 -4.18 16.43 -5.12
N ILE A 94 -4.23 15.91 -3.90
CA ILE A 94 -5.39 15.99 -3.03
C ILE A 94 -5.07 17.02 -1.98
N THR A 95 -5.80 18.12 -2.00
CA THR A 95 -5.66 19.21 -1.03
C THR A 95 -6.90 19.28 -0.17
N ASN A 96 -6.71 19.34 1.15
CA ASN A 96 -7.73 19.71 2.13
C ASN A 96 -7.30 21.02 2.82
N TYR A 97 -8.05 21.46 3.83
CA TYR A 97 -7.79 22.73 4.51
C TYR A 97 -6.44 22.81 5.26
N MET A 98 -5.83 21.67 5.61
CA MET A 98 -4.56 21.62 6.37
C MET A 98 -3.38 21.09 5.57
N THR A 99 -3.62 20.22 4.60
CA THR A 99 -2.57 19.44 3.95
C THR A 99 -2.82 19.23 2.46
N SER A 100 -1.72 19.08 1.73
CA SER A 100 -1.73 18.68 0.34
C SER A 100 -0.84 17.45 0.19
N ARG A 101 -1.31 16.43 -0.53
CA ARG A 101 -0.52 15.24 -0.85
C ARG A 101 -0.71 14.80 -2.29
N GLN A 102 0.32 14.21 -2.87
CA GLN A 102 0.20 13.50 -4.15
C GLN A 102 -0.50 12.15 -3.95
N ALA A 103 -1.38 11.80 -4.88
CA ALA A 103 -2.07 10.53 -4.92
C ALA A 103 -2.11 9.96 -6.34
N HIS A 104 -2.07 8.65 -6.43
CA HIS A 104 -2.12 7.90 -7.68
C HIS A 104 -3.56 7.45 -7.96
N PHE A 105 -3.98 7.57 -9.21
CA PHE A 105 -5.29 7.13 -9.67
C PHE A 105 -5.14 6.31 -10.94
N CYS A 106 -5.89 5.22 -11.09
CA CYS A 106 -5.88 4.46 -12.34
C CYS A 106 -6.29 5.34 -13.52
N ASP A 107 -5.52 5.27 -14.60
CA ASP A 107 -5.78 6.01 -15.84
C ASP A 107 -7.00 5.44 -16.59
N ASP A 108 -7.10 4.12 -16.66
CA ASP A 108 -8.10 3.38 -17.45
C ASP A 108 -9.57 3.59 -17.02
N LYS A 109 -9.84 3.86 -15.75
CA LYS A 109 -11.21 3.86 -15.17
C LYS A 109 -11.76 5.25 -14.85
N GLY A 110 -11.04 6.31 -15.18
CA GLY A 110 -11.37 7.68 -14.77
C GLY A 110 -11.42 7.82 -13.24
N CYS A 111 -10.56 7.08 -12.53
CA CYS A 111 -10.60 6.98 -11.06
C CYS A 111 -10.39 8.34 -10.38
N ALA A 112 -9.55 9.20 -10.96
CA ALA A 112 -9.33 10.55 -10.44
C ALA A 112 -10.64 11.36 -10.42
N GLU A 113 -11.37 11.38 -11.53
CA GLU A 113 -12.61 12.17 -11.65
C GLU A 113 -13.68 11.68 -10.69
N LYS A 114 -13.92 10.37 -10.67
CA LYS A 114 -14.86 9.72 -9.75
C LYS A 114 -14.53 10.01 -8.29
N TYR A 115 -13.24 10.06 -7.95
CA TYR A 115 -12.81 10.38 -6.60
C TYR A 115 -13.17 11.80 -6.19
N PHE A 116 -12.85 12.79 -7.02
CA PHE A 116 -13.12 14.20 -6.70
C PHE A 116 -14.61 14.54 -6.73
N ILE A 117 -15.41 13.83 -7.55
CA ILE A 117 -16.89 13.94 -7.48
C ILE A 117 -17.42 13.47 -6.12
N LYS A 118 -16.88 12.35 -5.59
CA LYS A 118 -17.27 11.83 -4.27
C LYS A 118 -16.72 12.66 -3.10
N HIS A 119 -15.70 13.47 -3.34
CA HIS A 119 -15.04 14.27 -2.31
C HIS A 119 -14.97 15.75 -2.73
N PRO A 120 -16.11 16.46 -2.79
CA PRO A 120 -16.17 17.83 -3.31
C PRO A 120 -15.36 18.85 -2.49
N GLY A 121 -15.13 18.57 -1.19
CA GLY A 121 -14.24 19.37 -0.34
C GLY A 121 -12.74 19.18 -0.59
N ARG A 122 -12.35 18.30 -1.52
CA ARG A 122 -10.95 18.09 -1.93
C ARG A 122 -10.75 18.76 -3.28
N GLN A 123 -9.98 19.85 -3.32
CA GLN A 123 -9.78 20.59 -4.57
C GLN A 123 -8.79 19.86 -5.49
N LYS A 124 -9.10 19.84 -6.80
CA LYS A 124 -8.17 19.44 -7.86
C LYS A 124 -7.12 20.56 -8.02
N SER A 125 -6.00 20.48 -7.32
CA SER A 125 -4.90 21.41 -7.59
C SER A 125 -4.25 21.02 -8.92
N SER A 126 -4.64 21.68 -10.01
CA SER A 126 -3.95 21.58 -11.30
C SER A 126 -2.76 22.55 -11.30
N ARG A 127 -1.61 22.13 -10.78
CA ARG A 127 -0.36 22.82 -11.11
C ARG A 127 0.01 22.43 -12.53
N ARG A 128 -0.47 23.21 -13.50
CA ARG A 128 -0.04 23.14 -14.89
C ARG A 128 1.37 23.75 -14.92
N THR A 129 2.40 22.93 -14.71
CA THR A 129 3.78 23.37 -14.96
C THR A 129 3.90 23.56 -16.47
N ARG A 130 3.79 24.82 -16.93
CA ARG A 130 4.28 25.20 -18.26
C ARG A 130 5.81 25.21 -18.16
N TRP A 131 6.43 24.33 -18.93
CA TRP A 131 7.83 24.43 -19.30
C TRP A 131 8.00 25.56 -20.30
#